data_AF-A0A2P8ECQ2-F1
#
_entry.id   AF-A0A2P8ECQ2-F1
#
_cell.length_a   1.000
_cell.length_b   1.000
_cell.length_c   1.000
_cell.angle_alpha   90.00
_cell.angle_beta   90.00
_cell.angle_gamma   90.00
#
_symmetry.space_group_name_H-M   'P 1'
#
loop_
_entity.id
_entity.type
_entity.pdbx_description
1 polymer ?
#
loop_
_entity_poly.entity_id
_entity_poly.type
_entity_poly.pdbx_seq_one_letter_code
_entity_poly.pdbx_strand_id
1 'polypeptide(L)'
;MKSNFAYQPLYPDSEITLKKFYDPIMGTSMPDTQYPWYEQVELFDIIEVCSFDFPNFPESEKIFKVVYFKLNHSEIRMKQLFNGLIRLGQPQGVILEYHKEIDTYTLKFYVHEELDAFSYVSGLQRELEKDLRFRRVLAAVISQEELFENSQRLLMKELFN
;
A
#
# COMPACT_ATOMS: atom_id res chain seq x y z
N MET A 1 -14.95 55.95 3.15
CA MET A 1 -15.17 54.51 2.83
C MET A 1 -13.81 53.84 2.83
N LYS A 2 -13.46 53.09 3.88
CA LYS A 2 -12.18 52.37 3.96
C LYS A 2 -12.38 50.98 3.38
N SER A 3 -11.59 50.64 2.36
CA SER A 3 -11.61 49.33 1.69
C SER A 3 -11.08 48.27 2.65
N ASN A 4 -11.93 47.28 2.95
CA ASN A 4 -11.53 46.05 3.62
C ASN A 4 -10.71 45.21 2.62
N PHE A 5 -9.38 45.28 2.71
CA PHE A 5 -8.53 44.26 2.12
C PHE A 5 -8.58 43.04 3.02
N ALA A 6 -9.37 42.04 2.61
CA ALA A 6 -9.30 40.71 3.19
C ALA A 6 -7.89 40.16 2.96
N TYR A 7 -7.22 39.73 4.03
CA TYR A 7 -5.93 39.08 3.98
C TYR A 7 -6.09 37.75 3.24
N GLN A 8 -5.50 37.63 2.05
CA GLN A 8 -5.34 36.35 1.36
C GLN A 8 -3.93 35.83 1.67
N PRO A 9 -3.77 34.72 2.42
CA PRO A 9 -2.47 34.10 2.56
C PRO A 9 -2.03 33.53 1.20
N LEU A 10 -0.90 34.02 0.70
CA LEU A 10 -0.17 33.44 -0.44
C LEU A 10 0.55 32.19 0.06
N TYR A 11 0.03 31.02 -0.27
CA TYR A 11 0.73 29.74 -0.07
C TYR A 11 1.58 29.45 -1.32
N PRO A 12 2.92 29.28 -1.20
CA PRO A 12 3.74 28.99 -2.37
C PRO A 12 3.61 27.56 -2.91
N ASP A 13 3.01 26.59 -2.20
CA ASP A 13 3.11 25.17 -2.59
C ASP A 13 1.92 24.27 -2.21
N SER A 14 0.69 24.79 -2.13
CA SER A 14 -0.48 23.96 -1.76
C SER A 14 -1.67 24.13 -2.70
N GLU A 15 -1.47 23.98 -4.01
CA GLU A 15 -2.55 23.57 -4.89
C GLU A 15 -2.73 22.05 -4.76
N ILE A 16 -3.56 21.62 -3.79
CA ILE A 16 -4.10 20.26 -3.84
C ILE A 16 -5.20 20.28 -4.90
N THR A 17 -4.80 20.09 -6.15
CA THR A 17 -5.74 19.89 -7.26
C THR A 17 -6.42 18.55 -7.07
N LEU A 18 -7.68 18.57 -6.61
CA LEU A 18 -8.56 17.40 -6.56
C LEU A 18 -8.89 16.98 -8.00
N LYS A 19 -7.97 16.27 -8.65
CA LYS A 19 -8.26 15.59 -9.91
C LYS A 19 -9.33 14.53 -9.64
N LYS A 20 -10.42 14.56 -10.42
CA LYS A 20 -11.44 13.51 -10.39
C LYS A 20 -10.79 12.18 -10.76
N PHE A 21 -10.79 11.23 -9.83
CA PHE A 21 -10.13 9.94 -9.97
C PHE A 21 -11.06 8.94 -10.64
N TYR A 22 -10.94 8.82 -11.96
CA TYR A 22 -11.32 7.62 -12.69
C TYR A 22 -10.03 6.97 -13.18
N ASP A 23 -9.46 6.08 -12.37
CA ASP A 23 -8.52 5.11 -12.92
C ASP A 23 -9.36 4.00 -13.56
N PRO A 24 -9.29 3.78 -14.88
CA PRO A 24 -9.94 2.65 -15.49
C PRO A 24 -9.36 1.36 -14.90
N ILE A 25 -10.22 0.39 -14.66
CA ILE A 25 -9.87 -0.99 -14.31
C ILE A 25 -9.14 -1.57 -15.54
N MET A 26 -7.88 -1.23 -15.73
CA MET A 26 -7.02 -1.83 -16.72
C MET A 26 -6.43 -3.10 -16.10
N GLY A 27 -6.59 -4.21 -16.81
CA GLY A 27 -6.12 -5.52 -16.39
C GLY A 27 -4.65 -5.46 -15.99
N THR A 28 -4.33 -6.07 -14.85
CA THR A 28 -2.97 -6.30 -14.38
C THR A 28 -2.28 -7.27 -15.33
N SER A 29 -1.63 -6.76 -16.38
CA SER A 29 -0.68 -7.53 -17.16
C SER A 29 0.62 -7.66 -16.37
N MET A 30 1.26 -8.84 -16.42
CA MET A 30 2.61 -9.02 -15.89
C MET A 30 3.57 -8.00 -16.52
N PRO A 31 4.55 -7.47 -15.77
CA PRO A 31 5.57 -6.61 -16.33
C PRO A 31 6.48 -7.39 -17.29
N ASP A 32 6.54 -7.00 -18.56
CA ASP A 32 7.50 -7.50 -19.56
C ASP A 32 8.92 -7.08 -19.18
N THR A 33 9.56 -7.84 -18.28
CA THR A 33 10.83 -7.45 -17.67
C THR A 33 11.74 -8.65 -17.46
N GLN A 34 13.04 -8.39 -17.44
CA GLN A 34 14.08 -9.40 -17.24
C GLN A 34 14.13 -9.92 -15.79
N TYR A 35 13.50 -9.21 -14.86
CA TYR A 35 13.46 -9.55 -13.43
C TYR A 35 12.10 -10.12 -13.05
N PRO A 36 12.04 -11.09 -12.13
CA PRO A 36 10.78 -11.58 -11.61
C PRO A 36 9.92 -10.46 -11.00
N TRP A 37 8.61 -10.50 -11.21
CA TRP A 37 7.68 -9.47 -10.76
C TRP A 37 7.71 -9.21 -9.25
N TYR A 38 7.99 -10.23 -8.43
CA TYR A 38 8.05 -10.10 -6.97
C TYR A 38 9.27 -9.33 -6.49
N GLU A 39 10.33 -9.21 -7.29
CA GLU A 39 11.51 -8.38 -6.99
C GLU A 39 11.25 -6.90 -7.26
N GLN A 40 10.16 -6.58 -7.98
CA GLN A 40 9.76 -5.20 -8.30
C GLN A 40 8.78 -4.63 -7.29
N VAL A 41 8.30 -5.45 -6.36
CA VAL A 41 7.39 -5.03 -5.30
C VAL A 41 8.20 -4.29 -4.24
N GLU A 42 8.15 -2.96 -4.25
CA GLU A 42 8.90 -2.08 -3.33
C GLU A 42 8.65 -2.39 -1.84
N LEU A 43 7.47 -2.96 -1.54
CA LEU A 43 7.07 -3.34 -0.19
C LEU A 43 7.87 -4.54 0.35
N PHE A 44 8.47 -5.36 -0.52
CA PHE A 44 9.03 -6.65 -0.16
C PHE A 44 10.56 -6.63 -0.17
N ASP A 45 11.15 -7.01 0.95
CA ASP A 45 12.55 -7.41 1.03
C ASP A 45 12.61 -8.92 0.82
N ILE A 46 12.94 -9.35 -0.40
CA ILE A 46 13.04 -10.76 -0.76
C ILE A 46 14.22 -11.40 -0.02
N ILE A 47 13.95 -12.48 0.72
CA ILE A 47 14.95 -13.27 1.44
C ILE A 47 15.43 -14.41 0.57
N GLU A 48 14.50 -15.20 0.05
CA GLU A 48 14.79 -16.43 -0.67
C GLU A 48 13.63 -16.79 -1.60
N VAL A 49 13.97 -17.40 -2.74
CA VAL A 49 12.99 -17.94 -3.68
C VAL A 49 13.35 -19.40 -3.93
N CYS A 50 12.39 -20.28 -3.69
CA CYS A 50 12.52 -21.70 -3.91
C CYS A 50 11.51 -22.15 -4.97
N SER A 51 11.91 -23.10 -5.80
CA SER A 51 11.01 -23.82 -6.68
C SER A 51 11.12 -25.32 -6.42
N PHE A 52 9.99 -26.01 -6.51
CA PHE A 52 9.91 -27.45 -6.37
C PHE A 52 9.15 -28.03 -7.56
N ASP A 53 9.72 -29.06 -8.17
CA ASP A 53 9.12 -29.81 -9.25
C ASP A 53 8.90 -31.26 -8.79
N PHE A 54 7.90 -31.94 -9.38
CA PHE A 54 7.58 -33.33 -9.14
C PHE A 54 8.10 -34.20 -10.29
N PRO A 55 9.40 -34.57 -10.31
CA PRO A 55 10.02 -35.26 -11.45
C PRO A 55 9.41 -36.63 -11.75
N ASN A 56 8.72 -37.25 -10.79
CA ASN A 56 8.04 -38.52 -10.96
C ASN A 56 6.66 -38.40 -11.64
N PHE A 57 6.14 -37.19 -11.85
CA PHE A 57 4.85 -36.92 -12.47
C PHE A 57 4.93 -35.76 -13.48
N PRO A 58 5.70 -35.92 -14.57
CA PRO A 58 5.92 -34.86 -15.56
C PRO A 58 4.63 -34.40 -16.25
N GLU A 59 3.63 -35.28 -16.38
CA GLU A 59 2.31 -34.97 -16.96
C GLU A 59 1.51 -33.93 -16.14
N SER A 60 1.92 -33.68 -14.89
CA SER A 60 1.22 -32.72 -14.04
C SER A 60 1.58 -31.26 -14.35
N GLU A 61 2.77 -30.99 -14.93
CA GLU A 61 3.32 -29.63 -15.15
C GLU A 61 3.22 -28.72 -13.89
N LYS A 62 3.14 -29.31 -12.69
CA LYS A 62 2.94 -28.59 -11.43
C LYS A 62 4.28 -28.16 -10.84
N ILE A 63 4.86 -27.10 -11.39
CA ILE A 63 5.98 -26.42 -10.73
C ILE A 63 5.41 -25.56 -9.61
N PHE A 64 5.86 -25.81 -8.39
CA PHE A 64 5.49 -25.04 -7.20
C PHE A 64 6.57 -24.01 -6.89
N LYS A 65 6.18 -22.79 -6.54
CA LYS A 65 7.07 -21.68 -6.24
C LYS A 65 6.77 -21.13 -4.85
N VAL A 66 7.83 -20.83 -4.11
CA VAL A 66 7.76 -20.24 -2.77
C VAL A 66 8.68 -19.03 -2.72
N VAL A 67 8.13 -17.90 -2.31
CA VAL A 67 8.86 -16.65 -2.10
C VAL A 67 8.82 -16.31 -0.62
N TYR A 68 9.99 -16.27 0.00
CA TYR A 68 10.19 -15.81 1.37
C TYR A 68 10.60 -14.34 1.36
N PHE A 69 9.88 -13.50 2.09
CA PHE A 69 10.16 -12.07 2.11
C PHE A 69 9.80 -11.44 3.46
N LYS A 70 10.34 -10.25 3.71
CA LYS A 70 9.94 -9.37 4.80
C LYS A 70 9.29 -8.11 4.25
N LEU A 71 8.50 -7.44 5.07
CA LEU A 71 8.09 -6.08 4.74
C LEU A 71 9.27 -5.15 4.94
N ASN A 72 9.49 -4.25 3.98
CA ASN A 72 10.53 -3.24 4.04
C ASN A 72 10.48 -2.46 5.37
N HIS A 73 11.65 -2.11 5.92
CA HIS A 73 11.78 -1.41 7.19
C HIS A 73 10.98 -0.11 7.28
N SER A 74 10.84 0.63 6.17
CA SER A 74 9.99 1.84 6.09
C SER A 74 8.51 1.55 6.35
N GLU A 75 8.07 0.32 6.08
CA GLU A 75 6.66 -0.09 6.05
C GLU A 75 6.27 -1.02 7.20
N ILE A 76 7.14 -1.24 8.19
CA ILE A 76 6.86 -2.09 9.37
C ILE A 76 5.57 -1.67 10.10
N ARG A 77 5.24 -0.37 10.09
CA ARG A 77 4.01 0.16 10.70
C ARG A 77 2.74 -0.36 10.02
N MET A 78 2.83 -0.78 8.76
CA MET A 78 1.72 -1.35 7.99
C MET A 78 1.54 -2.86 8.19
N LYS A 79 2.46 -3.53 8.89
CA LYS A 79 2.42 -4.98 9.12
C LYS A 79 1.08 -5.49 9.64
N GLN A 80 0.46 -4.77 10.57
CA GLN A 80 -0.85 -5.15 11.11
C GLN A 80 -1.96 -5.07 10.06
N LEU A 81 -1.95 -4.00 9.25
CA LEU A 81 -2.90 -3.81 8.17
C LEU A 81 -2.71 -4.87 7.09
N PHE A 82 -1.47 -5.11 6.67
CA PHE A 82 -1.12 -6.13 5.70
C PHE A 82 -1.57 -7.52 6.16
N ASN A 83 -1.30 -7.89 7.42
CA ASN A 83 -1.80 -9.13 8.02
C ASN A 83 -3.33 -9.19 8.06
N GLY A 84 -4.00 -8.06 8.27
CA GLY A 84 -5.46 -7.95 8.18
C GLY A 84 -5.95 -8.25 6.77
N LEU A 85 -5.34 -7.64 5.75
CA LEU A 85 -5.71 -7.83 4.35
C LEU A 85 -5.50 -9.29 3.89
N ILE A 86 -4.40 -9.92 4.29
CA ILE A 86 -4.14 -11.35 4.02
C ILE A 86 -5.25 -12.25 4.56
N ARG A 87 -5.85 -11.88 5.69
CA ARG A 87 -6.93 -12.66 6.35
C ARG A 87 -8.30 -12.44 5.74
N LEU A 88 -8.51 -11.38 4.96
CA LEU A 88 -9.81 -11.10 4.32
C LEU A 88 -10.12 -12.08 3.18
N GLY A 89 -9.10 -12.66 2.57
CA GLY A 89 -9.26 -13.66 1.53
C GLY A 89 -8.02 -13.77 0.65
N GLN A 90 -7.87 -14.93 0.02
CA GLN A 90 -6.79 -15.26 -0.91
C GLN A 90 -7.41 -15.97 -2.11
N PRO A 91 -6.93 -15.74 -3.35
CA PRO A 91 -7.44 -16.47 -4.50
C PRO A 91 -7.08 -17.96 -4.40
N GLN A 92 -7.83 -18.80 -5.11
CA GLN A 92 -7.56 -20.23 -5.13
C GLN A 92 -6.16 -20.48 -5.69
N GLY A 93 -5.37 -21.32 -5.00
CA GLY A 93 -4.03 -21.71 -5.45
C GLY A 93 -2.88 -20.81 -4.99
N VAL A 94 -3.18 -19.59 -4.54
CA VAL A 94 -2.20 -18.68 -3.94
C VAL A 94 -2.35 -18.69 -2.43
N ILE A 95 -1.25 -18.95 -1.71
CA ILE A 95 -1.21 -18.95 -0.26
C ILE A 95 -0.17 -17.92 0.21
N LEU A 96 -0.62 -16.91 0.94
CA LEU A 96 0.22 -15.92 1.60
C LEU A 96 0.08 -16.06 3.12
N GLU A 97 1.18 -16.39 3.78
CA GLU A 97 1.23 -16.66 5.23
C GLU A 97 2.28 -15.81 5.92
N TYR A 98 2.02 -15.46 7.18
CA TYR A 98 2.97 -14.75 8.03
C TYR A 98 3.45 -15.65 9.16
N HIS A 99 4.76 -15.88 9.23
CA HIS A 99 5.43 -16.67 10.25
C HIS A 99 5.98 -15.74 11.35
N LYS A 100 5.23 -15.66 12.46
CA LYS A 100 5.55 -14.76 13.59
C LYS A 100 6.91 -15.05 14.24
N GLU A 101 7.32 -16.32 14.30
CA GLU A 101 8.53 -16.75 15.01
C GLU A 101 9.82 -16.21 14.37
N ILE A 102 9.85 -16.18 13.04
CA ILE A 102 11.01 -15.74 12.25
C ILE A 102 10.82 -14.37 11.59
N ASP A 103 9.66 -13.75 11.85
CA ASP A 103 9.21 -12.50 11.26
C ASP A 103 9.30 -12.44 9.72
N THR A 104 8.77 -13.48 9.07
CA THR A 104 8.88 -13.68 7.61
C THR A 104 7.53 -14.00 7.01
N TYR A 105 7.28 -13.51 5.80
CA TYR A 105 6.15 -13.87 4.97
C TYR A 105 6.54 -14.96 3.97
N THR A 106 5.58 -15.81 3.65
CA THR A 106 5.76 -16.85 2.65
C THR A 106 4.60 -16.79 1.67
N LEU A 107 4.93 -16.53 0.40
CA LEU A 107 4.01 -16.58 -0.72
C LEU A 107 4.24 -17.87 -1.50
N LYS A 108 3.21 -18.69 -1.63
CA LYS A 108 3.22 -20.00 -2.27
C LYS A 108 2.21 -19.99 -3.42
N PHE A 109 2.60 -20.47 -4.59
CA PHE A 109 1.71 -20.59 -5.75
C PHE A 109 2.29 -21.60 -6.73
N TYR A 110 1.44 -22.12 -7.62
CA TYR A 110 1.93 -22.86 -8.79
C TYR A 110 2.29 -21.90 -9.92
N VAL A 111 3.27 -22.27 -10.75
CA VAL A 111 3.74 -21.41 -11.86
C VAL A 111 2.61 -21.06 -12.84
N HIS A 112 1.64 -21.95 -13.08
CA HIS A 112 0.49 -21.63 -13.93
C HIS A 112 -0.50 -20.62 -13.30
N GLU A 113 -0.44 -20.41 -11.99
CA GLU A 113 -1.23 -19.42 -11.22
C GLU A 113 -0.39 -18.17 -10.90
N GLU A 114 0.77 -17.99 -11.54
CA GLU A 114 1.69 -16.88 -11.23
C GLU A 114 1.05 -15.50 -11.50
N LEU A 115 0.17 -15.41 -12.52
CA LEU A 115 -0.60 -14.20 -12.80
C LEU A 115 -1.59 -13.86 -11.67
N ASP A 116 -2.21 -14.87 -11.07
CA ASP A 116 -3.14 -14.69 -9.95
C ASP A 116 -2.38 -14.26 -8.69
N ALA A 117 -1.21 -14.86 -8.44
CA ALA A 117 -0.32 -14.45 -7.36
C ALA A 117 0.13 -12.99 -7.51
N PHE A 118 0.55 -12.60 -8.71
CA PHE A 118 0.91 -11.21 -9.03
C PHE A 118 -0.26 -10.25 -8.84
N SER A 119 -1.43 -10.58 -9.38
CA SER A 119 -2.61 -9.74 -9.29
C SER A 119 -3.08 -9.56 -7.85
N TYR A 120 -2.99 -10.63 -7.05
CA TYR A 120 -3.31 -10.59 -5.62
C TYR A 120 -2.36 -9.69 -4.84
N VAL A 121 -1.05 -9.88 -4.99
CA VAL A 121 -0.03 -9.06 -4.32
C VAL A 121 -0.13 -7.59 -4.74
N SER A 122 -0.28 -7.33 -6.03
CA SER A 122 -0.47 -5.97 -6.56
C SER A 122 -1.73 -5.32 -6.01
N GLY A 123 -2.81 -6.10 -5.86
CA GLY A 123 -4.04 -5.66 -5.21
C GLY A 123 -3.82 -5.27 -3.75
N LEU A 124 -3.11 -6.11 -2.98
CA LEU A 124 -2.75 -5.81 -1.59
C LEU A 124 -1.94 -4.52 -1.47
N GLN A 125 -0.91 -4.35 -2.32
CA GLN A 125 -0.11 -3.14 -2.34
C GLN A 125 -0.97 -1.90 -2.62
N ARG A 126 -1.85 -1.97 -3.61
CA ARG A 126 -2.74 -0.85 -3.97
C ARG A 126 -3.68 -0.48 -2.81
N GLU A 127 -4.24 -1.45 -2.10
CA GLU A 127 -5.09 -1.17 -0.94
C GLU A 127 -4.31 -0.55 0.23
N LEU A 128 -3.06 -1.00 0.45
CA LEU A 128 -2.16 -0.37 1.42
C LEU A 128 -1.85 1.09 1.05
N GLU A 129 -1.53 1.36 -0.22
CA GLU A 129 -1.26 2.72 -0.70
C GLU A 129 -2.46 3.66 -0.54
N LYS A 130 -3.68 3.15 -0.80
CA LYS A 130 -4.91 3.91 -0.56
C LYS A 130 -5.07 4.27 0.92
N ASP A 131 -4.86 3.32 1.83
CA ASP A 131 -4.96 3.58 3.27
C ASP A 131 -3.89 4.59 3.74
N LEU A 132 -2.65 4.47 3.24
CA LEU A 132 -1.59 5.44 3.51
C LEU A 132 -1.97 6.85 3.06
N ARG A 133 -2.47 6.99 1.83
CA ARG A 133 -2.94 8.29 1.32
C ARG A 133 -4.08 8.84 2.17
N PHE A 134 -5.04 8.00 2.53
CA PHE A 134 -6.16 8.38 3.39
C PHE A 134 -5.71 8.89 4.76
N ARG A 135 -4.79 8.18 5.43
CA ARG A 135 -4.23 8.63 6.72
C ARG A 135 -3.49 9.96 6.61
N ARG A 136 -2.74 10.19 5.52
CA ARG A 136 -2.06 11.47 5.28
C ARG A 136 -3.06 12.62 5.13
N VAL A 137 -4.15 12.40 4.38
CA VAL A 137 -5.22 13.39 4.23
C VAL A 137 -5.90 13.68 5.57
N LEU A 138 -6.24 12.64 6.34
CA LEU A 138 -6.85 12.82 7.66
C LEU A 138 -5.93 13.58 8.62
N ALA A 139 -4.64 13.23 8.67
CA ALA A 139 -3.67 13.93 9.51
C ALA A 139 -3.57 15.41 9.14
N ALA A 140 -3.61 15.73 7.84
CA ALA A 140 -3.64 17.12 7.37
C ALA A 140 -4.91 17.85 7.82
N VAL A 141 -6.10 17.24 7.67
CA VAL A 141 -7.37 17.83 8.12
C VAL A 141 -7.36 18.10 9.63
N ILE A 142 -6.96 17.12 10.43
CA ILE A 142 -6.88 17.28 11.90
C ILE A 142 -5.92 18.41 12.27
N SER A 143 -4.76 18.49 11.62
CA SER A 143 -3.80 19.58 11.88
C SER A 143 -4.37 20.96 11.54
N GLN A 144 -5.20 21.06 10.49
CA GLN A 144 -5.87 22.31 10.12
C GLN A 144 -6.95 22.69 11.13
N GLU A 145 -7.73 21.72 11.61
CA GLU A 145 -8.73 21.94 12.67
C GLU A 145 -8.07 22.43 13.97
N GLU A 146 -6.97 21.79 14.40
CA GLU A 146 -6.22 22.22 15.58
C GLU A 146 -5.67 23.63 15.45
N LEU A 147 -5.10 23.97 14.28
CA LEU A 147 -4.61 25.33 14.00
C LEU A 147 -5.75 26.35 14.01
N PHE A 148 -6.89 25.99 13.42
CA PHE A 148 -8.07 26.84 13.41
C PHE A 148 -8.60 27.08 14.83
N GLU A 149 -8.78 26.05 15.64
CA GLU A 149 -9.21 26.19 17.04
C GLU A 149 -8.24 27.05 17.84
N ASN A 150 -6.93 26.86 17.66
CA ASN A 150 -5.92 27.67 18.32
C ASN A 150 -5.98 29.13 17.90
N SER A 151 -6.17 29.41 16.62
CA SER A 151 -6.36 30.77 16.12
C SER A 151 -7.62 31.42 16.68
N GLN A 152 -8.73 30.69 16.78
CA GLN A 152 -9.97 31.17 17.39
C GLN A 152 -9.78 31.50 18.86
N ARG A 153 -9.10 30.62 19.62
CA ARG A 153 -8.78 30.86 21.03
C ARG A 153 -7.91 32.10 21.23
N LEU A 154 -6.94 32.34 20.35
CA LEU A 154 -6.11 33.56 20.38
C LEU A 154 -6.94 34.81 20.07
N LEU A 155 -7.75 34.77 19.02
CA LEU A 155 -8.64 35.89 18.65
C LEU A 155 -9.61 36.24 19.80
N MET A 156 -10.22 35.23 20.44
CA MET A 156 -11.11 35.45 21.58
C MET A 156 -10.36 36.05 22.77
N LYS A 157 -9.11 35.66 23.02
CA LYS A 157 -8.27 36.29 24.05
C LYS A 157 -7.91 37.74 23.75
N GLU A 158 -7.77 38.11 22.48
CA GLU A 158 -7.47 39.50 22.07
C GLU A 158 -8.72 40.39 22.04
N LEU A 159 -9.88 39.85 21.69
CA LEU A 159 -11.13 40.62 21.60
C LEU A 159 -11.80 40.87 22.97
N PHE A 160 -11.55 39.99 23.95
CA PHE A 160 -12.21 40.02 25.25
C PHE A 160 -11.25 40.28 26.44
N ASN A 161 -10.00 40.66 26.17
CA ASN A 161 -9.10 41.33 27.12
C ASN A 161 -9.02 42.82 26.80
#